data_AF-A0A951Z2V3-F1
#
_entry.id   AF-A0A951Z2V3-F1
#
_cell.length_a   1.000
_cell.length_b   1.000
_cell.length_c   1.000
_cell.angle_alpha   90.00
_cell.angle_beta   90.00
_cell.angle_gamma   90.00
#
_symmetry.space_group_name_H-M   'P 1'
#
loop_
_entity.id
_entity.type
_entity.pdbx_description
1 polymer ?
#
loop_
_entity_poly.entity_id
_entity_poly.type
_entity_poly.pdbx_seq_one_letter_code
_entity_poly.pdbx_strand_id
1 'polypeptide(L)' 'MEDAKSRTERAKALSAALAQIEKQFGKGSVMKFSDADVSRDIQVVSTGSLGLDIALGVGGLPR' A
#
# COMPACT_ATOMS: atom_id res chain seq x y z
N MET A 1 -20.94 20.53 -12.94
CA MET A 1 -20.10 20.93 -11.79
C MET A 1 -20.36 20.08 -10.54
N GLU A 2 -21.48 19.35 -10.47
CA GLU A 2 -21.83 18.42 -9.37
C GLU A 2 -20.91 17.19 -9.26
N ASP A 3 -20.42 16.66 -10.38
CA ASP A 3 -19.59 15.43 -10.41
C ASP A 3 -18.21 15.60 -9.77
N ALA A 4 -17.68 16.83 -9.78
CA ALA A 4 -16.39 17.14 -9.15
C ALA A 4 -16.50 17.07 -7.62
N LYS A 5 -17.56 17.66 -7.05
CA LYS A 5 -17.85 17.58 -5.61
C LYS A 5 -18.07 16.14 -5.15
N SER A 6 -18.86 15.36 -5.91
CA SER A 6 -19.10 13.94 -5.60
C SER A 6 -17.81 13.11 -5.57
N ARG A 7 -16.89 13.34 -6.52
CA ARG A 7 -15.57 12.67 -6.54
C ARG A 7 -14.70 13.03 -5.34
N THR A 8 -14.68 14.30 -4.93
CA THR A 8 -13.91 14.73 -3.75
C THR A 8 -14.47 14.15 -2.46
N GLU A 9 -15.80 14.16 -2.28
CA GLU A 9 -16.44 13.56 -1.09
C GLU A 9 -16.21 12.05 -1.03
N ARG A 10 -16.30 11.35 -2.17
CA ARG A 10 -15.96 9.92 -2.26
C ARG A 10 -14.49 9.65 -1.91
N ALA A 11 -13.56 10.46 -2.41
CA ALA A 11 -12.13 10.32 -2.11
C ALA A 11 -11.84 10.53 -0.62
N LYS A 12 -12.50 11.51 0.02
CA LYS A 12 -12.37 11.78 1.45
C LYS A 12 -12.93 10.63 2.30
N ALA A 13 -14.12 10.14 1.97
CA ALA A 13 -14.73 9.01 2.65
C ALA A 13 -13.89 7.73 2.50
N LEU A 14 -13.35 7.49 1.31
CA LEU A 14 -12.45 6.37 1.04
C LEU A 14 -11.18 6.47 1.91
N SER A 15 -10.51 7.62 1.92
CA SER A 15 -9.29 7.82 2.73
C SER A 15 -9.55 7.59 4.23
N ALA A 16 -10.68 8.08 4.75
CA ALA A 16 -11.05 7.88 6.15
C ALA A 16 -11.32 6.40 6.48
N ALA A 17 -12.02 5.67 5.60
CA ALA A 17 -12.27 4.24 5.77
C ALA A 17 -10.97 3.43 5.72
N LEU A 18 -10.06 3.76 4.79
CA LEU A 18 -8.74 3.14 4.70
C LEU A 18 -7.92 3.33 5.98
N ALA A 19 -7.88 4.56 6.51
CA ALA A 19 -7.19 4.85 7.77
C ALA A 19 -7.81 4.09 8.97
N GLN A 20 -9.13 3.89 8.96
CA GLN A 20 -9.80 3.10 10.00
C GLN A 20 -9.44 1.62 9.92
N ILE A 21 -9.36 1.05 8.72
CA ILE A 21 -8.93 -0.34 8.50
C ILE A 21 -7.49 -0.54 8.98
N GLU A 22 -6.59 0.37 8.62
CA GLU A 22 -5.18 0.29 9.02
C GLU A 22 -5.01 0.38 10.55
N LYS A 23 -5.81 1.22 11.23
CA LYS A 23 -5.80 1.31 12.70
C LYS A 23 -6.32 0.04 13.38
N GLN A 24 -7.30 -0.64 12.79
CA GLN A 24 -7.94 -1.82 13.40
C GLN A 24 -7.18 -3.12 13.15
N PHE A 25 -6.60 -3.28 11.96
CA PHE A 25 -5.99 -4.54 11.52
C PHE A 25 -4.46 -4.49 11.43
N GLY A 26 -3.87 -3.30 11.56
CA GLY A 26 -2.43 -3.07 11.50
C GLY A 26 -1.98 -2.36 10.23
N LYS A 27 -0.77 -1.80 10.29
CA LYS A 27 -0.14 -1.16 9.12
C LYS A 27 0.00 -2.19 8.00
N GLY A 28 -0.40 -1.80 6.80
CA GLY A 28 -0.33 -2.66 5.62
C GLY A 28 -1.50 -3.62 5.40
N SER A 29 -2.56 -3.57 6.22
CA SER A 29 -3.78 -4.38 5.96
C SER A 29 -4.53 -3.96 4.69
N VAL A 30 -4.44 -2.69 4.30
CA VAL A 30 -4.88 -2.21 2.98
C VAL A 30 -3.87 -1.19 2.47
N MET A 31 -3.44 -1.36 1.22
CA MET A 31 -2.42 -0.54 0.59
C MET A 31 -2.78 -0.33 -0.88
N LYS A 32 -2.40 0.82 -1.45
CA LYS A 32 -2.46 0.97 -2.91
C LYS A 32 -1.28 0.24 -3.51
N PHE A 33 -1.50 -0.52 -4.57
CA PHE A 33 -0.43 -1.21 -5.29
C PHE A 33 0.65 -0.25 -5.84
N SER A 34 0.27 0.99 -6.14
CA SER A 34 1.20 2.03 -6.60
C SER A 34 2.02 2.68 -5.48
N ASP A 35 1.74 2.38 -4.21
CA ASP A 35 2.40 3.00 -3.07
C ASP A 35 3.75 2.32 -2.81
N ALA A 36 4.78 2.80 -3.51
CA ALA A 36 6.13 2.25 -3.44
C ALA A 36 6.85 2.51 -2.10
N ASP A 37 6.27 3.30 -1.20
CA ASP A 37 6.90 3.64 0.09
C ASP A 37 6.79 2.52 1.12
N VAL A 38 5.81 1.61 0.97
CA VAL A 38 5.62 0.46 1.86
C VAL A 38 6.82 -0.50 1.83
N SER A 39 7.46 -0.66 0.67
CA SER A 39 8.58 -1.59 0.52
C SER A 39 9.85 -1.16 1.26
N ARG A 40 9.96 0.12 1.67
CA ARG A 40 11.18 0.67 2.26
C ARG A 40 11.36 0.36 3.75
N ASP A 41 10.26 0.24 4.49
CA ASP A 41 10.29 -0.05 5.93
C ASP A 41 10.37 -1.55 6.24
N ILE A 42 10.30 -2.41 5.23
CA ILE A 42 10.31 -3.87 5.39
C ILE A 42 11.75 -4.37 5.24
N GLN A 43 12.28 -5.00 6.29
CA GLN A 43 13.56 -5.70 6.18
C GLN A 43 13.38 -6.96 5.33
N VAL A 44 14.10 -7.04 4.21
CA VAL A 44 14.04 -8.17 3.28
C VAL A 44 15.38 -8.89 3.16
N VAL A 45 15.32 -10.18 2.89
CA VAL A 45 16.45 -11.02 2.49
C VAL A 45 16.30 -11.31 0.99
N SER A 46 17.31 -10.97 0.19
CA SER A 46 17.27 -11.25 -1.26
C SER A 46 17.13 -12.76 -1.51
N THR A 47 16.30 -13.11 -2.50
CA THR A 47 16.13 -14.49 -2.95
C THR A 47 17.33 -15.02 -3.74
N GLY A 48 18.29 -14.14 -4.08
CA GLY A 48 19.41 -14.45 -4.97
C GLY A 48 19.05 -14.38 -6.47
N SER A 49 17.79 -14.07 -6.81
CA SER A 49 17.33 -13.85 -8.18
C SER A 49 16.72 -12.46 -8.31
N LEU A 50 17.36 -11.62 -9.12
CA LEU A 50 16.95 -10.22 -9.31
C LEU A 50 15.51 -10.10 -9.86
N GLY A 51 15.13 -10.98 -10.79
CA GLY A 51 13.77 -10.98 -11.36
C GLY A 51 12.70 -11.33 -10.33
N LEU A 52 13.03 -12.22 -9.38
CA LEU A 52 12.10 -12.62 -8.33
C LEU A 52 11.98 -11.54 -7.25
N ASP A 53 13.09 -10.91 -6.86
CA ASP A 53 13.12 -9.80 -5.90
C ASP A 53 12.27 -8.62 -6.40
N ILE A 54 12.33 -8.29 -7.71
CA ILE A 54 11.49 -7.25 -8.32
C ILE A 54 10.03 -7.65 -8.36
N ALA A 55 9.70 -8.90 -8.74
CA ALA A 55 8.32 -9.38 -8.82
C ALA A 55 7.61 -9.41 -7.45
N LEU A 56 8.37 -9.65 -6.38
CA LEU A 56 7.88 -9.57 -5.00
C LEU A 56 7.52 -8.13 -4.59
N GLY A 57 7.95 -7.11 -5.35
CA GLY A 57 7.65 -5.70 -5.11
C GLY A 57 8.39 -5.09 -3.92
N VAL A 58 8.75 -5.90 -2.93
CA VAL A 58 9.50 -5.52 -1.72
C VAL A 58 11.00 -5.79 -1.83
N GLY A 59 11.48 -6.42 -2.92
CA GLY A 59 12.92 -6.65 -3.14
C GLY A 59 13.49 -7.91 -2.50
N GLY A 60 12.65 -8.81 -1.98
CA GLY A 60 13.08 -10.08 -1.38
C GLY A 60 12.04 -10.69 -0.45
N LEU A 61 12.46 -11.67 0.36
CA LEU A 61 11.64 -12.29 1.40
C LEU A 61 11.64 -11.42 2.65
N PRO A 62 10.48 -10.93 3.13
CA PRO A 62 10.40 -10.14 4.35
C PRO A 62 10.75 -10.95 5.60
N ARG A 63 11.47 -10.32 6.54
CA ARG A 63 11.83 -10.89 7.85
C ARG A 63 10.78 -10.62 8.92
#